data_AF-A0AAV4P1Z5-F1
#
_entry.id   AF-A0AAV4P1Z5-F1
#
_cell.length_a   1.000
_cell.length_b   1.000
_cell.length_c   1.000
_cell.angle_alpha   90.00
_cell.angle_beta   90.00
_cell.angle_gamma   90.00
#
_symmetry.space_group_name_H-M   'P 1'
#
loop_
_entity.id
_entity.type
_entity.pdbx_description
1 polymer ?
#
loop_
_entity_poly.entity_id
_entity_poly.type
_entity_poly.pdbx_seq_one_letter_code
_entity_poly.pdbx_strand_id
1 'polypeptide(L)'
;MMIDCLDEMNLESMSDVMKSCYPGIADEINGAAIIKWLCEHTDEELLVADKCSEQLLKETGDDEDMNMDMMNDMMTCVEEKMG
;
A
#
# COMPACT_ATOMS: atom_id res chain seq x y z
N MET A 1 -4.13 -10.79 -11.46
CA MET A 1 -5.24 -10.22 -10.63
C MET A 1 -4.67 -9.10 -9.76
N MET A 2 -5.50 -8.25 -9.14
CA MET A 2 -5.01 -7.14 -8.29
C MET A 2 -3.99 -7.59 -7.22
N ILE A 3 -4.19 -8.78 -6.63
CA ILE A 3 -3.30 -9.36 -5.62
C ILE A 3 -1.90 -9.64 -6.17
N ASP A 4 -1.83 -10.26 -7.35
CA ASP A 4 -0.55 -10.57 -7.99
C ASP A 4 0.21 -9.28 -8.36
N CYS A 5 -0.54 -8.23 -8.73
CA CYS A 5 0.06 -6.93 -9.04
C CYS A 5 0.58 -6.22 -7.79
N LEU A 6 -0.16 -6.25 -6.68
CA LEU A 6 0.33 -5.75 -5.40
C LEU A 6 1.58 -6.49 -4.90
N ASP A 7 1.75 -7.76 -5.26
CA ASP A 7 2.95 -8.55 -4.92
C ASP A 7 4.14 -8.24 -5.83
N GLU A 8 3.87 -7.88 -7.09
CA GLU A 8 4.89 -7.52 -8.10
C GLU A 8 5.32 -6.05 -8.02
N MET A 9 4.52 -5.18 -7.41
CA MET A 9 4.86 -3.78 -7.20
C MET A 9 6.00 -3.62 -6.21
N ASN A 10 6.98 -2.78 -6.56
CA ASN A 10 8.04 -2.42 -5.63
C ASN A 10 7.55 -1.37 -4.62
N LEU A 11 7.08 -1.83 -3.47
CA LEU A 11 6.56 -0.98 -2.38
C LEU A 11 7.66 -0.50 -1.42
N GLU A 12 8.95 -0.64 -1.76
CA GLU A 12 10.06 -0.21 -0.91
C GLU A 12 9.98 1.29 -0.55
N SER A 13 9.60 2.14 -1.50
CA SER A 13 9.45 3.59 -1.27
C SER A 13 8.39 3.93 -0.21
N MET A 14 7.42 3.04 0.00
CA MET A 14 6.36 3.18 0.98
C MET A 14 6.61 2.35 2.24
N SER A 15 7.71 1.59 2.31
CA SER A 15 7.98 0.66 3.41
C SER A 15 8.00 1.36 4.77
N ASP A 16 8.59 2.55 4.84
CA ASP A 16 8.68 3.33 6.07
C ASP A 16 7.31 3.86 6.52
N VAL A 17 6.48 4.34 5.58
CA VAL A 17 5.11 4.77 5.85
C VAL A 17 4.25 3.59 6.30
N MET A 18 4.34 2.47 5.59
CA MET A 18 3.60 1.25 5.88
C MET A 18 3.94 0.71 7.27
N LYS A 19 5.23 0.61 7.60
CA LYS A 19 5.68 0.16 8.93
C LYS A 19 5.27 1.12 10.06
N SER A 20 5.20 2.41 9.77
CA SER A 20 4.80 3.43 10.75
C SER A 20 3.30 3.45 11.00
N CYS A 21 2.49 3.23 9.97
CA CYS A 21 1.04 3.42 10.02
C CYS A 21 0.22 2.13 10.10
N TYR A 22 0.78 1.00 9.68
CA TYR A 22 0.11 -0.30 9.66
C TYR A 22 0.83 -1.23 10.65
N PRO A 23 0.62 -1.04 11.96
CA PRO A 23 1.38 -1.75 12.98
C PRO A 23 1.18 -3.26 12.87
N GLY A 24 2.29 -4.02 12.90
CA GLY A 24 2.25 -5.47 12.75
C GLY A 24 2.19 -5.96 11.30
N ILE A 25 2.25 -5.06 10.32
CA ILE A 25 2.56 -5.46 8.95
C ILE A 25 3.96 -6.07 8.90
N ALA A 26 4.15 -7.09 8.06
CA ALA A 26 5.40 -7.85 8.00
C ALA A 26 6.62 -6.97 7.64
N ASP A 27 7.82 -7.41 8.02
CA ASP A 27 9.07 -6.69 7.72
C ASP A 27 9.31 -6.50 6.21
N GLU A 28 8.81 -7.45 5.41
CA GLU A 28 8.73 -7.37 3.94
C GLU A 28 7.33 -6.89 3.54
N ILE A 29 7.27 -5.72 2.91
CA ILE A 29 6.02 -5.13 2.40
C ILE A 29 5.78 -5.67 1.00
N ASN A 30 4.89 -6.66 0.90
CA ASN A 30 4.42 -7.25 -0.35
C ASN A 30 2.90 -7.42 -0.33
N GLY A 31 2.32 -7.75 -1.48
CA GLY A 31 0.87 -7.86 -1.65
C GLY A 31 0.24 -8.86 -0.67
N ALA A 32 0.88 -10.00 -0.44
CA ALA A 32 0.39 -11.01 0.51
C ALA A 32 0.37 -10.49 1.96
N ALA A 33 1.41 -9.76 2.39
CA ALA A 33 1.49 -9.17 3.72
C ALA A 33 0.41 -8.10 3.93
N ILE A 34 0.18 -7.25 2.92
CA ILE A 34 -0.85 -6.21 2.96
C ILE A 34 -2.23 -6.85 3.08
N ILE A 35 -2.57 -7.82 2.23
CA ILE A 35 -3.88 -8.48 2.26
C ILE A 35 -4.10 -9.18 3.59
N LYS A 36 -3.08 -9.88 4.09
CA LYS A 36 -3.17 -10.55 5.40
C LYS A 36 -3.48 -9.53 6.48
N TRP A 37 -2.75 -8.42 6.52
CA TRP A 37 -2.97 -7.36 7.50
C TRP A 37 -4.39 -6.80 7.38
N LEU A 38 -4.86 -6.48 6.17
CA LEU A 38 -6.22 -6.00 5.90
C LEU A 38 -7.31 -7.00 6.35
N CYS A 39 -7.06 -8.31 6.23
CA CYS A 39 -8.01 -9.34 6.66
C CYS A 39 -8.04 -9.58 8.17
N GLU A 40 -6.94 -9.27 8.87
CA GLU A 40 -6.77 -9.51 10.31
C GLU A 40 -7.24 -8.31 11.17
N HIS A 41 -7.47 -7.15 10.55
CA HIS A 41 -7.83 -5.91 11.23
C HIS A 41 -9.25 -5.44 10.89
N THR A 42 -9.82 -4.64 11.80
CA THR A 42 -11.17 -4.08 11.68
C THR A 42 -11.19 -2.81 10.83
N ASP A 43 -12.34 -2.47 10.24
CA ASP A 43 -12.54 -1.24 9.47
C ASP A 43 -12.10 0.04 10.24
N GLU A 44 -12.24 0.06 11.57
CA GLU A 44 -11.81 1.18 12.40
C GLU A 44 -10.27 1.28 12.47
N GLU A 45 -9.58 0.14 12.57
CA GLU A 45 -8.11 0.08 12.53
C GLU A 45 -7.58 0.45 11.14
N LEU A 46 -8.27 0.03 10.07
CA LEU A 46 -7.97 0.45 8.70
C LEU A 46 -8.05 1.98 8.57
N LEU A 47 -9.15 2.58 9.03
CA LEU A 47 -9.35 4.04 8.98
C LEU A 47 -8.29 4.82 9.76
N VAL A 48 -7.77 4.26 10.86
CA VAL A 48 -6.69 4.86 11.63
C VAL A 48 -5.36 4.78 10.86
N ALA A 49 -5.05 3.62 10.28
CA ALA A 49 -3.84 3.42 9.48
C ALA A 49 -3.83 4.31 8.22
N ASP A 50 -4.97 4.38 7.51
CA ASP A 50 -5.13 5.23 6.33
C ASP A 50 -4.87 6.69 6.67
N LYS A 51 -5.49 7.21 7.74
CA LYS A 51 -5.28 8.59 8.21
C LYS A 51 -3.84 8.88 8.59
N CYS A 52 -3.15 7.91 9.21
CA CYS A 52 -1.73 8.03 9.52
C CYS A 52 -0.91 8.17 8.23
N SER A 53 -1.16 7.28 7.25
CA SER A 53 -0.41 7.29 6.00
C SER A 53 -0.65 8.55 5.19
N GLU A 54 -1.89 9.05 5.15
CA GLU A 54 -2.26 10.31 4.49
C GLU A 54 -1.55 11.51 5.14
N GLN A 55 -1.45 11.54 6.48
CA GLN A 55 -0.74 12.61 7.19
C GLN A 55 0.76 12.58 6.91
N LEU A 56 1.39 11.41 6.96
CA LEU A 56 2.83 11.25 6.70
C LEU A 56 3.19 11.64 5.26
N LEU A 57 2.40 11.21 4.28
CA LEU A 57 2.62 11.55 2.87
C LEU A 57 2.47 13.06 2.61
N LYS A 58 1.53 13.73 3.29
CA LYS A 58 1.39 15.20 3.23
C LYS A 58 2.56 15.93 3.84
N GLU A 59 3.16 15.38 4.90
CA GLU A 59 4.33 15.97 5.57
C GLU A 59 5.63 15.82 4.75
N THR A 60 5.76 14.76 3.96
CA THR A 60 6.91 14.58 3.06
C THR A 60 6.77 15.35 1.75
N GLY A 61 5.55 15.80 1.41
CA GLY A 61 5.26 16.49 0.15
C GLY A 61 5.14 15.55 -1.06
N ASP A 62 4.97 14.25 -0.81
CA ASP A 62 4.89 13.18 -1.82
C ASP A 62 3.43 12.69 -2.03
N ASP A 63 2.43 13.36 -1.46
CA ASP A 63 1.07 12.80 -1.32
C ASP A 63 0.31 12.58 -2.64
N GLU A 64 0.41 13.50 -3.59
CA GLU A 64 -0.28 13.37 -4.88
C GLU A 64 0.52 12.51 -5.87
N ASP A 65 1.83 12.68 -5.96
CA ASP A 65 2.67 12.01 -6.98
C ASP A 65 2.86 10.52 -6.66
N MET A 66 3.18 10.15 -5.40
CA MET A 66 3.36 8.72 -5.05
C MET A 66 2.06 7.92 -5.16
N ASN A 67 0.93 8.51 -4.80
CA ASN A 67 -0.35 7.81 -4.81
C ASN A 67 -0.84 7.60 -6.26
N MET A 68 -0.60 8.56 -7.15
CA MET A 68 -0.85 8.40 -8.59
C MET A 68 0.05 7.36 -9.22
N ASP A 69 1.35 7.39 -8.94
CA ASP A 69 2.31 6.44 -9.50
C ASP A 69 1.98 5.01 -9.05
N MET A 70 1.66 4.82 -7.77
CA MET A 70 1.21 3.52 -7.24
C MET A 70 -0.07 3.04 -7.94
N MET A 71 -1.08 3.90 -8.10
CA MET A 71 -2.31 3.51 -8.78
C MET A 71 -2.09 3.20 -10.27
N ASN A 72 -1.22 3.95 -10.93
CA ASN A 72 -0.87 3.73 -12.33
C ASN A 72 -0.11 2.42 -12.53
N ASP A 73 0.87 2.13 -11.67
CA ASP A 73 1.63 0.87 -11.70
C ASP A 73 0.70 -0.33 -11.45
N MET A 74 -0.22 -0.20 -10.49
CA MET A 74 -1.21 -1.24 -10.20
C MET A 74 -2.16 -1.48 -11.38
N MET A 75 -2.71 -0.41 -11.98
CA MET A 75 -3.60 -0.54 -13.14
C MET A 75 -2.89 -1.11 -14.35
N THR A 76 -1.67 -0.65 -14.64
CA THR A 76 -0.84 -1.17 -15.75
C THR A 76 -0.61 -2.67 -15.60
N CYS A 77 -0.21 -3.13 -14.41
CA CYS A 77 -0.02 -4.55 -14.17
C CYS A 77 -1.34 -5.36 -14.32
N VAL A 78 -2.46 -4.83 -13.83
CA VAL A 78 -3.75 -5.51 -13.96
C VAL A 78 -4.16 -5.64 -15.43
N GLU A 79 -3.97 -4.58 -16.22
CA GLU A 79 -4.24 -4.57 -17.67
C GLU A 79 -3.35 -5.58 -18.40
N GLU A 80 -2.06 -5.62 -18.13
CA GLU A 80 -1.12 -6.58 -18.74
C GLU A 80 -1.47 -8.04 -18.44
N LYS A 81 -2.01 -8.33 -17.25
CA LYS A 81 -2.40 -9.69 -16.87
C LYS A 81 -3.81 -10.08 -17.31
N MET A 82 -4.65 -9.11 -17.70
CA MET A 82 -6.00 -9.34 -18.22
C MET A 82 -6.08 -9.32 -19.74
N GLY A 83 -5.06 -8.78 -20.42
CA GLY A 83 -4.90 -8.72 -21.87
C GLY A 83 -4.43 -10.01 -22.52
#